data_AF-A0AAE3B692-F1
#
_entry.id   AF-A0AAE3B692-F1
#
_cell.length_a   1.000
_cell.length_b   1.000
_cell.length_c   1.000
_cell.angle_alpha   90.00
_cell.angle_beta   90.00
_cell.angle_gamma   90.00
#
_symmetry.space_group_name_H-M   'P 1'
#
loop_
_entity.id
_entity.type
_entity.pdbx_description
1 polymer ?
#
loop_
_entity_poly.entity_id
_entity_poly.type
_entity_poly.pdbx_seq_one_letter_code
_entity_poly.pdbx_strand_id
1 'polypeptide(L)'
;MTMCYDIDISYIYAPEVFDDPAKGALLRRNGMQPHSRANYVAKFRDPRTARALAEAPEAVRAYFQDCGFAFVASGVSLPSGSIDYTFGNHLKDVAVRMQENLSVYDISEVPLNGLDIAACIKAIEGVRMVDPTALRSGHGFWLNLMRPTLALPALALGVVVTLHTFGGTQDPSTSSSLIDADVTRLMPAGR
;
A
#
# COMPACT_ATOMS: atom_id res chain seq x y z
N MET A 1 6.05 -17.18 14.17
CA MET A 1 4.59 -17.04 14.03
C MET A 1 4.33 -15.91 13.05
N THR A 2 3.51 -16.14 12.02
CA THR A 2 3.24 -15.15 10.98
C THR A 2 2.14 -14.18 11.44
N MET A 3 2.35 -12.87 11.25
CA MET A 3 1.34 -11.84 11.53
C MET A 3 0.17 -11.94 10.55
N CYS A 4 -1.01 -11.48 10.97
CA CYS A 4 -2.21 -11.44 10.13
C CYS A 4 -2.54 -9.99 9.77
N TYR A 5 -2.48 -9.68 8.47
CA TYR A 5 -2.65 -8.32 7.94
C TYR A 5 -4.06 -8.05 7.40
N ASP A 6 -5.07 -8.80 7.86
CA ASP A 6 -6.45 -8.46 7.57
C ASP A 6 -6.76 -7.09 8.19
N ILE A 7 -7.29 -6.17 7.39
CA ILE A 7 -7.66 -4.83 7.83
C ILE A 7 -9.15 -4.55 7.65
N ASP A 8 -9.64 -3.62 8.46
CA ASP A 8 -10.95 -3.03 8.35
C ASP A 8 -10.79 -1.51 8.31
N ILE A 9 -11.76 -0.83 7.71
CA ILE A 9 -11.80 0.63 7.66
C ILE A 9 -13.00 1.11 8.47
N SER A 10 -12.81 2.18 9.22
CA SER A 10 -13.88 2.82 9.99
C SER A 10 -13.82 4.32 9.78
N TYR A 11 -14.99 4.95 9.67
CA TYR A 11 -15.07 6.39 9.79
C TYR A 11 -14.80 6.84 11.23
N ILE A 12 -14.17 8.00 11.38
CA ILE A 12 -14.06 8.69 12.67
C ILE A 12 -15.43 9.27 13.03
N TYR A 13 -16.05 9.97 12.08
CA TYR A 13 -17.45 10.38 12.13
C TYR A 13 -18.19 9.76 10.95
N ALA A 14 -19.30 9.06 11.24
CA ALA A 14 -20.15 8.51 10.20
C ALA A 14 -20.61 9.62 9.24
N PRO A 15 -20.63 9.40 7.91
CA PRO A 15 -20.98 10.45 6.93
C PRO A 15 -22.32 11.13 7.23
N GLU A 16 -23.28 10.40 7.79
CA GLU A 16 -24.62 10.88 8.15
C GLU A 16 -24.58 11.95 9.25
N VAL A 17 -23.50 12.00 10.05
CA VAL A 17 -23.31 13.08 11.05
C VAL A 17 -23.14 14.44 10.38
N PHE A 18 -22.67 14.47 9.13
CA PHE A 18 -22.49 15.72 8.37
C PHE A 18 -23.79 16.27 7.77
N ASP A 19 -24.86 15.48 7.78
CA ASP A 19 -26.20 15.87 7.32
C ASP A 19 -26.97 16.67 8.39
N ASP A 20 -26.61 16.52 9.66
CA ASP A 20 -27.08 17.38 10.74
C ASP A 20 -26.53 18.80 10.53
N PRO A 21 -27.38 19.84 10.40
CA PRO A 21 -26.92 21.19 10.10
C PRO A 21 -25.96 21.76 11.15
N ALA A 22 -26.18 21.47 12.43
CA ALA A 22 -25.36 22.00 13.51
C ALA A 22 -24.03 21.23 13.62
N LYS A 23 -24.08 19.90 13.64
CA LYS A 23 -22.88 19.06 13.76
C LYS A 23 -22.03 19.14 12.49
N GLY A 24 -22.66 19.05 11.32
CA GLY A 24 -22.00 19.15 10.03
C GLY A 24 -21.34 20.51 9.82
N ALA A 25 -21.97 21.62 10.23
CA ALA A 25 -21.34 22.94 10.15
C ALA A 25 -20.15 23.08 11.10
N LEU A 26 -20.21 22.47 12.30
CA LEU A 26 -19.07 22.44 13.21
C LEU A 26 -17.90 21.64 12.63
N LEU A 27 -18.15 20.43 12.11
CA LEU A 27 -17.11 19.58 11.54
C LEU A 27 -16.44 20.22 10.32
N ARG A 28 -17.23 20.76 9.38
CA ARG A 28 -16.70 21.44 8.19
C ARG A 28 -15.85 22.67 8.53
N ARG A 29 -16.24 23.45 9.55
CA ARG A 29 -15.43 24.61 10.01
C ARG A 29 -14.07 24.19 10.57
N ASN A 30 -13.92 22.95 11.02
CA ASN A 30 -12.65 22.38 11.48
C ASN A 30 -11.93 21.59 10.37
N GLY A 31 -12.29 21.82 9.10
CA GLY A 31 -11.63 21.20 7.95
C GLY A 31 -12.04 19.74 7.67
N MET A 32 -13.00 19.18 8.41
CA MET A 32 -13.44 17.80 8.22
C MET A 32 -14.48 17.71 7.10
N GLN A 33 -14.38 16.66 6.28
CA GLN A 33 -15.37 16.33 5.25
C GLN A 33 -15.76 14.85 5.34
N PRO A 34 -17.00 14.47 5.00
CA PRO A 34 -17.56 13.13 5.26
C PRO A 34 -16.73 11.99 4.68
N HIS A 35 -16.15 12.16 3.49
CA HIS A 35 -15.34 11.14 2.81
C HIS A 35 -13.89 11.58 2.61
N SER A 36 -13.43 12.57 3.37
CA SER A 36 -12.01 12.98 3.30
C SER A 36 -11.10 11.95 3.93
N ARG A 37 -9.83 11.93 3.49
CA ARG A 37 -8.72 11.16 4.09
C ARG A 37 -8.60 11.35 5.60
N ALA A 38 -8.98 12.51 6.12
CA ALA A 38 -8.95 12.81 7.54
C ALA A 38 -10.10 12.18 8.35
N ASN A 39 -11.14 11.65 7.70
CA ASN A 39 -12.35 11.15 8.38
C ASN A 39 -12.46 9.62 8.39
N TYR A 40 -11.45 8.87 7.97
CA TYR A 40 -11.41 7.42 8.11
C TYR A 40 -10.03 6.92 8.48
N VAL A 41 -10.00 5.73 9.09
CA VAL A 41 -8.77 5.06 9.49
C VAL A 41 -8.83 3.57 9.14
N ALA A 42 -7.68 3.03 8.73
CA ALA A 42 -7.46 1.60 8.63
C ALA A 42 -7.07 1.03 10.01
N LYS A 43 -7.55 -0.16 10.33
CA LYS A 43 -7.25 -0.87 11.58
C LYS A 43 -6.94 -2.32 11.26
N PHE A 44 -5.90 -2.87 11.88
CA PHE A 44 -5.67 -4.31 11.83
C PHE A 44 -6.77 -5.03 12.60
N ARG A 45 -7.29 -6.12 12.01
CA ARG A 45 -8.28 -6.97 12.65
C ARG A 45 -7.66 -7.82 13.75
N ASP A 46 -6.46 -8.33 13.51
CA ASP A 46 -5.70 -9.10 14.49
C ASP A 46 -5.11 -8.19 15.58
N PRO A 47 -5.49 -8.38 16.86
CA PRO A 47 -4.97 -7.59 17.97
C PRO A 47 -3.46 -7.68 18.15
N ARG A 48 -2.84 -8.80 17.77
CA ARG A 48 -1.38 -8.96 17.88
C ARG A 48 -0.65 -8.07 16.88
N THR A 49 -1.13 -8.03 15.64
CA THR A 49 -0.61 -7.15 14.61
C THR A 49 -0.82 -5.68 14.97
N ALA A 50 -2.00 -5.31 15.49
CA ALA A 50 -2.25 -3.95 15.99
C ALA A 50 -1.31 -3.55 17.14
N ARG A 51 -1.05 -4.47 18.07
CA ARG A 51 -0.11 -4.26 19.17
C ARG A 51 1.34 -4.14 18.69
N ALA A 52 1.75 -5.00 17.76
CA ALA A 52 3.08 -4.94 17.16
C ALA A 52 3.33 -3.57 16.50
N LEU A 53 2.31 -3.02 15.80
CA LEU A 53 2.37 -1.66 15.27
C LEU A 53 2.45 -0.60 16.38
N ALA A 54 1.62 -0.71 17.42
CA ALA A 54 1.62 0.26 18.52
C ALA A 54 2.95 0.33 19.28
N GLU A 55 3.67 -0.80 19.37
CA GLU A 55 4.97 -0.94 20.03
C GLU A 55 6.16 -0.77 19.06
N ALA A 56 5.92 -0.54 17.77
CA ALA A 56 6.97 -0.38 16.78
C ALA A 56 7.78 0.93 16.97
N PRO A 57 9.01 1.01 16.43
CA PRO A 57 9.79 2.25 16.44
C PRO A 57 9.03 3.43 15.85
N GLU A 58 9.38 4.64 16.27
CA GLU A 58 8.68 5.87 15.87
C GLU A 58 8.59 6.04 14.35
N ALA A 59 9.66 5.75 13.60
CA ALA A 59 9.65 5.83 12.14
C ALA A 59 8.61 4.91 11.50
N VAL A 60 8.45 3.68 12.01
CA VAL A 60 7.45 2.72 11.52
C VAL A 60 6.04 3.20 11.87
N ARG A 61 5.84 3.69 13.10
CA ARG A 61 4.53 4.23 13.52
C ARG A 61 4.14 5.44 12.70
N ALA A 62 5.08 6.36 12.44
CA ALA A 62 4.85 7.53 11.61
C ALA A 62 4.47 7.16 10.18
N TYR A 63 5.20 6.20 9.56
CA TYR A 63 4.86 5.67 8.24
C TYR A 63 3.40 5.16 8.19
N PHE A 64 3.02 4.27 9.11
CA PHE A 64 1.67 3.71 9.13
C PHE A 64 0.60 4.76 9.45
N GLN A 65 0.89 5.72 10.34
CA GLN A 65 -0.01 6.82 10.65
C GLN A 65 -0.31 7.69 9.41
N ASP A 66 0.71 8.03 8.64
CA ASP A 66 0.55 8.81 7.40
C ASP A 66 -0.17 8.01 6.30
N CYS A 67 -0.04 6.68 6.34
CA CYS A 67 -0.86 5.78 5.52
C CYS A 67 -2.31 5.64 6.01
N GLY A 68 -2.67 6.25 7.15
CA GLY A 68 -4.03 6.28 7.69
C GLY A 68 -4.36 5.14 8.65
N PHE A 69 -3.36 4.48 9.24
CA PHE A 69 -3.60 3.43 10.22
C PHE A 69 -3.77 3.99 11.63
N ALA A 70 -4.68 3.38 12.38
CA ALA A 70 -4.77 3.57 13.82
C ALA A 70 -4.07 2.42 14.57
N PHE A 71 -3.56 2.73 15.76
CA PHE A 71 -2.80 1.78 16.61
C PHE A 71 -3.68 0.94 17.53
N VAL A 72 -4.91 0.66 17.10
CA VAL A 72 -5.89 -0.12 17.84
C VAL A 72 -6.52 -1.16 16.93
N ALA A 73 -6.87 -2.31 17.50
CA ALA A 73 -7.53 -3.37 16.74
C ALA A 73 -8.93 -2.92 16.28
N SER A 74 -9.39 -3.43 15.14
CA SER A 74 -10.68 -3.02 14.59
C SER A 74 -11.88 -3.44 15.44
N GLY A 75 -11.81 -4.61 16.10
CA GLY A 75 -12.96 -5.23 16.76
C GLY A 75 -14.07 -5.71 15.80
N VAL A 76 -13.87 -5.55 14.49
CA VAL A 76 -14.80 -6.03 13.46
C VAL A 76 -14.55 -7.51 13.23
N SER A 77 -15.65 -8.26 13.09
CA SER A 77 -15.61 -9.68 12.76
C SER A 77 -16.11 -9.86 11.32
N LEU A 78 -15.15 -10.09 10.41
CA LEU A 78 -15.38 -10.45 9.03
C LEU A 78 -14.55 -11.69 8.68
N PRO A 79 -14.93 -12.45 7.64
CA PRO A 79 -14.13 -13.56 7.14
C PRO A 79 -12.68 -13.12 6.84
N SER A 80 -11.73 -14.02 7.05
CA SER A 80 -10.33 -13.72 6.74
C SER A 80 -10.14 -13.41 5.26
N GLY A 81 -9.22 -12.50 4.94
CA GLY A 81 -8.99 -12.01 3.58
C GLY A 81 -10.19 -11.27 3.00
N SER A 82 -11.06 -10.68 3.84
CA SER A 82 -12.20 -9.88 3.36
C SER A 82 -12.35 -8.54 4.04
N ILE A 83 -13.01 -7.61 3.34
CA ILE A 83 -13.40 -6.29 3.84
C ILE A 83 -14.82 -5.95 3.35
N ASP A 84 -15.54 -5.12 4.09
CA ASP A 84 -16.82 -4.57 3.66
C ASP A 84 -16.67 -3.78 2.35
N TYR A 85 -17.49 -4.13 1.35
CA TYR A 85 -17.47 -3.52 0.01
C TYR A 85 -17.68 -2.00 0.03
N THR A 86 -18.37 -1.46 1.03
CA THR A 86 -18.62 -0.02 1.17
C THR A 86 -17.32 0.77 1.36
N PHE A 87 -16.25 0.13 1.82
CA PHE A 87 -14.93 0.74 2.01
C PHE A 87 -13.94 0.48 0.87
N GLY A 88 -14.37 -0.09 -0.26
CA GLY A 88 -13.46 -0.44 -1.37
C GLY A 88 -12.61 0.72 -1.91
N ASN A 89 -13.17 1.93 -2.00
CA ASN A 89 -12.40 3.11 -2.43
C ASN A 89 -11.39 3.57 -1.35
N HIS A 90 -11.77 3.50 -0.07
CA HIS A 90 -10.90 3.84 1.04
C HIS A 90 -9.72 2.86 1.15
N LEU A 91 -9.97 1.58 0.89
CA LEU A 91 -8.93 0.54 0.83
C LEU A 91 -7.89 0.85 -0.26
N LYS A 92 -8.36 1.18 -1.47
CA LYS A 92 -7.45 1.57 -2.57
C LYS A 92 -6.61 2.78 -2.20
N ASP A 93 -7.23 3.78 -1.57
CA ASP A 93 -6.51 4.96 -1.11
C ASP A 93 -5.45 4.65 -0.04
N VAL A 94 -5.74 3.78 0.92
CA VAL A 94 -4.75 3.30 1.91
C VAL A 94 -3.59 2.58 1.20
N ALA A 95 -3.88 1.69 0.26
CA ALA A 95 -2.85 0.96 -0.49
C ALA A 95 -1.94 1.92 -1.29
N VAL A 96 -2.52 2.91 -1.96
CA VAL A 96 -1.76 3.95 -2.68
C VAL A 96 -0.86 4.73 -1.72
N ARG A 97 -1.36 5.16 -0.56
CA ARG A 97 -0.54 5.89 0.42
C ARG A 97 0.62 5.06 0.96
N MET A 98 0.41 3.76 1.18
CA MET A 98 1.50 2.86 1.56
C MET A 98 2.59 2.85 0.48
N GLN A 99 2.22 2.72 -0.79
CA GLN A 99 3.20 2.74 -1.89
C GLN A 99 3.93 4.09 -2.02
N GLU A 100 3.20 5.21 -1.93
CA GLU A 100 3.77 6.56 -2.02
C GLU A 100 4.77 6.83 -0.88
N ASN A 101 4.40 6.47 0.35
CA ASN A 101 5.19 6.77 1.54
C ASN A 101 6.41 5.86 1.73
N LEU A 102 6.51 4.72 1.03
CA LEU A 102 7.70 3.86 1.09
C LEU A 102 8.98 4.58 0.69
N SER A 103 8.88 5.54 -0.25
CA SER A 103 10.03 6.34 -0.70
C SER A 103 10.38 7.51 0.23
N VAL A 104 9.41 7.92 1.07
CA VAL A 104 9.54 9.05 1.99
C VAL A 104 10.15 8.61 3.33
N TYR A 105 9.79 7.41 3.77
CA TYR A 105 10.24 6.84 5.04
C TYR A 105 11.30 5.78 4.81
N ASP A 106 12.54 6.04 5.23
CA ASP A 106 13.57 5.00 5.28
C ASP A 106 13.39 4.13 6.53
N ILE A 107 12.59 3.07 6.38
CA ILE A 107 12.32 2.06 7.41
C ILE A 107 12.93 0.69 7.07
N SER A 108 13.82 0.65 6.07
CA SER A 108 14.42 -0.59 5.56
C SER A 108 15.36 -1.26 6.57
N GLU A 109 16.07 -0.47 7.37
CA GLU A 109 17.03 -0.93 8.39
C GLU A 109 16.46 -0.89 9.81
N VAL A 110 15.19 -0.49 9.97
CA VAL A 110 14.55 -0.30 11.27
C VAL A 110 13.93 -1.63 11.74
N PRO A 111 14.07 -2.00 13.03
CA PRO A 111 13.42 -3.20 13.54
C PRO A 111 11.90 -3.05 13.50
N LEU A 112 11.25 -3.73 12.56
CA LEU A 112 9.81 -3.62 12.30
C LEU A 112 8.91 -4.27 13.38
N ASN A 113 9.47 -4.70 14.51
CA ASN A 113 8.75 -5.38 15.59
C ASN A 113 7.96 -6.63 15.12
N GLY A 114 8.54 -7.39 14.19
CA GLY A 114 7.90 -8.56 13.60
C GLY A 114 6.86 -8.26 12.52
N LEU A 115 6.62 -6.99 12.19
CA LEU A 115 5.88 -6.61 11.00
C LEU A 115 6.70 -6.88 9.73
N ASP A 116 5.98 -7.18 8.66
CA ASP A 116 6.46 -7.40 7.32
C ASP A 116 5.62 -6.51 6.39
N ILE A 117 6.22 -5.42 5.93
CA ILE A 117 5.54 -4.40 5.15
C ILE A 117 5.12 -4.94 3.78
N ALA A 118 5.96 -5.78 3.16
CA ALA A 118 5.64 -6.38 1.86
C ALA A 118 4.46 -7.35 1.97
N ALA A 119 4.44 -8.19 3.01
CA ALA A 119 3.30 -9.06 3.29
C ALA A 119 2.03 -8.27 3.63
N CYS A 120 2.16 -7.14 4.34
CA CYS A 120 1.05 -6.26 4.64
C CYS A 120 0.43 -5.64 3.38
N ILE A 121 1.25 -5.04 2.51
CA ILE A 121 0.78 -4.46 1.23
C ILE A 121 0.09 -5.54 0.39
N LYS A 122 0.71 -6.71 0.27
CA LYS A 122 0.13 -7.83 -0.49
C LYS A 122 -1.22 -8.30 0.07
N ALA A 123 -1.37 -8.33 1.39
CA ALA A 123 -2.64 -8.70 2.02
C ALA A 123 -3.75 -7.67 1.73
N ILE A 124 -3.41 -6.39 1.77
CA ILE A 124 -4.34 -5.28 1.48
C ILE A 124 -4.76 -5.29 0.01
N GLU A 125 -3.83 -5.48 -0.91
CA GLU A 125 -4.12 -5.55 -2.35
C GLU A 125 -4.91 -6.80 -2.75
N GLY A 126 -4.74 -7.90 -2.01
CA GLY A 126 -5.39 -9.19 -2.29
C GLY A 126 -6.73 -9.42 -1.60
N VAL A 127 -7.25 -8.44 -0.85
CA VAL A 127 -8.47 -8.61 -0.06
C VAL A 127 -9.72 -8.73 -0.93
N ARG A 128 -10.67 -9.58 -0.52
CA ARG A 128 -11.97 -9.74 -1.17
C ARG A 128 -13.00 -8.79 -0.57
N MET A 129 -13.70 -8.03 -1.41
CA MET A 129 -14.85 -7.23 -0.98
C MET A 129 -16.07 -8.12 -0.72
N VAL A 130 -16.73 -7.95 0.42
CA VAL A 130 -17.92 -8.71 0.83
C VAL A 130 -19.03 -7.78 1.34
N ASP A 131 -20.28 -8.21 1.26
CA ASP A 131 -21.40 -7.55 1.92
C ASP A 131 -21.62 -8.15 3.32
N PRO A 132 -21.34 -7.40 4.40
CA PRO A 132 -21.52 -7.89 5.76
C PRO A 132 -22.98 -8.16 6.13
N THR A 133 -23.93 -7.47 5.50
CA THR A 133 -25.37 -7.69 5.78
C THR A 133 -25.83 -9.05 5.22
N ALA A 134 -25.34 -9.41 4.02
CA ALA A 134 -25.58 -10.71 3.41
C ALA A 134 -24.94 -11.88 4.18
N LEU A 135 -23.82 -11.63 4.88
CA LEU A 135 -23.17 -12.62 5.74
C LEU A 135 -23.95 -12.87 7.05
N ARG A 136 -24.57 -11.83 7.61
CA ARG A 136 -25.35 -11.93 8.86
C ARG A 136 -26.73 -12.56 8.67
N SER A 137 -27.32 -12.43 7.48
CA SER A 137 -28.67 -12.93 7.18
C SER A 137 -28.73 -14.44 6.85
N GLY A 138 -27.61 -15.16 6.86
CA GLY A 138 -27.56 -16.62 6.62
C GLY A 138 -27.91 -17.07 5.18
N HIS A 139 -28.48 -16.19 4.36
CA HIS A 139 -28.90 -16.48 2.98
C HIS A 139 -27.79 -16.31 1.93
N GLY A 140 -26.68 -15.62 2.26
CA GLY A 140 -25.60 -15.32 1.32
C GLY A 140 -24.49 -16.37 1.21
N PHE A 141 -24.41 -17.33 2.13
CA PHE A 141 -23.32 -18.31 2.17
C PHE A 141 -23.27 -19.19 0.91
N TRP A 142 -24.44 -19.52 0.34
CA TRP A 142 -24.54 -20.37 -0.85
C TRP A 142 -24.28 -19.63 -2.17
N LEU A 143 -24.61 -18.33 -2.27
CA LEU A 143 -24.44 -17.56 -3.53
C LEU A 143 -22.98 -17.12 -3.77
N ASN A 144 -22.18 -16.96 -2.71
CA ASN A 144 -20.77 -16.60 -2.83
C ASN A 144 -19.84 -17.79 -3.16
N LEU A 145 -20.32 -19.04 -3.02
CA LEU A 145 -19.56 -20.23 -3.42
C LEU A 145 -19.59 -20.48 -4.94
N MET A 146 -20.49 -19.81 -5.68
CA MET A 146 -20.79 -20.09 -7.08
C MET A 146 -20.50 -18.91 -8.03
N ARG A 147 -19.57 -18.02 -7.69
CA ARG A 147 -19.03 -17.08 -8.70
C ARG A 147 -17.80 -17.72 -9.36
N PRO A 148 -17.88 -18.17 -10.62
CA PRO A 148 -16.68 -18.51 -11.36
C PRO A 148 -15.84 -17.23 -11.50
N THR A 149 -14.61 -17.30 -11.02
CA THR A 149 -13.56 -16.32 -11.32
C THR A 149 -13.41 -16.25 -12.84
N LEU A 150 -13.99 -15.21 -13.45
CA LEU A 150 -13.55 -14.77 -14.77
C LEU A 150 -12.14 -14.22 -14.59
N ALA A 151 -11.15 -15.09 -14.87
CA ALA A 151 -9.76 -14.70 -14.99
C ALA A 151 -9.64 -13.68 -16.14
N LEU A 152 -9.48 -12.41 -15.79
CA LEU A 152 -8.94 -11.41 -16.71
C LEU A 152 -7.43 -11.66 -16.82
N PRO A 153 -6.86 -11.74 -18.04
CA PRO A 153 -5.45 -12.03 -18.22
C PRO A 153 -4.58 -10.91 -17.64
N ALA A 154 -3.58 -11.32 -16.87
CA ALA A 154 -2.56 -10.45 -16.31
C ALA A 154 -1.81 -9.70 -17.43
N LEU A 155 -1.91 -8.38 -17.44
CA LEU A 155 -0.94 -7.52 -18.12
C LEU A 155 0.31 -7.45 -17.23
N ALA A 156 1.30 -8.28 -17.57
CA ALA A 156 2.64 -8.22 -16.99
C ALA A 156 3.36 -6.95 -17.51
N LEU A 157 3.37 -5.88 -16.72
CA LEU A 157 4.33 -4.79 -16.88
C LEU A 157 5.60 -5.20 -16.13
N GLY A 158 6.56 -5.72 -16.88
CA GLY A 158 7.91 -6.01 -16.40
C GLY A 158 8.65 -4.71 -16.09
N VAL A 159 8.94 -4.47 -14.82
CA VAL A 159 9.98 -3.51 -14.41
C VAL A 159 11.28 -4.31 -14.27
N VAL A 160 12.17 -4.16 -15.25
CA VAL A 160 13.55 -4.65 -15.18
C VAL A 160 14.34 -3.66 -14.33
N VAL A 161 14.65 -4.03 -13.10
CA VAL A 161 15.66 -3.32 -12.29
C VAL A 161 17.02 -3.89 -12.67
N THR A 162 17.77 -3.17 -13.52
CA THR A 162 19.16 -3.51 -13.81
C THR A 162 20.05 -2.96 -12.69
N LEU A 163 20.47 -3.83 -11.77
CA LEU A 163 21.60 -3.53 -10.87
C LEU A 163 22.89 -3.46 -11.71
N HIS A 164 23.50 -2.28 -11.79
CA HIS A 164 24.89 -2.17 -12.20
C HIS A 164 25.81 -2.39 -11.00
N THR A 165 26.31 -3.62 -10.85
CA THR A 165 27.51 -3.91 -10.07
C THR A 165 28.52 -4.61 -10.98
N PHE A 166 29.54 -3.88 -11.44
CA PHE A 166 30.75 -4.48 -11.97
C PHE A 166 31.97 -3.66 -11.54
N GLY A 167 32.50 -4.03 -10.36
CA GLY A 167 33.93 -3.94 -10.10
C GLY A 167 34.55 -5.27 -10.53
N GLY A 168 35.49 -5.23 -11.45
CA GLY A 168 36.18 -6.41 -11.97
C GLY A 168 37.33 -6.02 -12.87
N THR A 169 38.51 -5.89 -12.28
CA THR A 169 39.81 -5.74 -12.94
C THR A 169 40.17 -7.00 -13.72
N GLN A 170 40.53 -6.89 -15.00
CA GLN A 170 41.46 -7.83 -15.65
C GLN A 170 42.12 -7.21 -16.90
N ASP A 171 43.41 -7.51 -17.03
CA ASP A 171 44.46 -6.85 -17.81
C ASP A 171 44.32 -6.83 -19.35
N PRO A 172 45.04 -5.90 -20.02
CA PRO A 172 45.11 -5.79 -21.47
C PRO A 172 46.31 -6.57 -22.02
N SER A 173 46.08 -7.57 -22.87
CA SER A 173 47.14 -8.02 -23.79
C SER A 173 46.60 -8.61 -25.09
N THR A 174 47.20 -8.13 -26.18
CA THR A 174 47.41 -8.82 -27.47
C THR A 174 46.33 -8.70 -28.57
N SER A 175 46.51 -7.65 -29.38
CA SER A 175 46.77 -7.68 -30.83
C SER A 175 45.65 -7.74 -31.88
N SER A 176 45.60 -6.64 -32.63
CA SER A 176 45.55 -6.50 -34.11
C SER A 176 44.41 -7.14 -34.90
N SER A 177 43.62 -6.31 -35.59
CA SER A 177 44.00 -5.80 -36.92
C SER A 177 42.83 -5.07 -37.62
N LEU A 178 43.20 -4.06 -38.42
CA LEU A 178 42.43 -3.43 -39.52
C LEU A 178 41.27 -2.54 -39.03
N ILE A 179 41.19 -1.25 -39.36
CA ILE A 179 41.30 -0.64 -40.69
C ILE A 179 41.84 0.80 -40.56
N ASP A 180 42.80 1.08 -41.42
CA ASP A 180 43.33 2.39 -41.80
C ASP A 180 42.26 3.25 -42.47
N ALA A 181 42.08 4.50 -42.04
CA ALA A 181 41.64 5.61 -42.88
C ALA A 181 41.89 6.93 -42.14
N ASP A 182 43.11 7.40 -42.28
CA ASP A 182 43.51 8.80 -42.13
C ASP A 182 42.72 9.69 -43.11
N VAL A 183 41.96 10.66 -42.59
CA VAL A 183 41.83 11.99 -43.21
C VAL A 183 41.74 13.04 -42.09
N THR A 184 42.91 13.44 -41.61
CA THR A 184 43.38 14.83 -41.59
C THR A 184 42.36 15.97 -41.36
N ARG A 185 42.51 16.60 -40.18
CA ARG A 185 42.56 18.05 -39.85
C ARG A 185 41.62 19.03 -40.58
N LEU A 186 40.93 19.87 -39.80
CA LEU A 186 41.38 21.23 -39.45
C LEU A 186 40.39 21.91 -38.47
N MET A 187 40.96 22.70 -37.56
CA MET A 187 40.36 23.31 -36.36
C MET A 187 39.55 24.63 -36.66
N PRO A 188 39.49 25.66 -35.79
CA PRO A 188 38.36 25.96 -34.90
C PRO A 188 37.80 27.40 -35.06
N ALA A 189 36.82 27.75 -34.23
CA ALA A 189 36.47 29.08 -33.68
C ALA A 189 36.71 30.38 -34.49
N GLY A 190 35.64 31.17 -34.63
CA GLY A 190 35.68 32.61 -34.35
C GLY A 190 35.15 33.57 -35.43
N ARG A 191 33.97 34.16 -35.19
CA ARG A 191 33.79 35.61 -34.99
C ARG A 191 32.42 35.91 -34.42
#